data_AF-A0A0D3IIP2-F1
#
_entry.id   AF-A0A0D3IIP2-F1
#
_cell.length_a   1.000
_cell.length_b   1.000
_cell.length_c   1.000
_cell.angle_alpha   90.00
_cell.angle_beta   90.00
_cell.angle_gamma   90.00
#
_symmetry.space_group_name_H-M   'P 1'
#
loop_
_entity.id
_entity.type
_entity.pdbx_description
1 polymer ?
#
loop_
_entity_poly.entity_id
_entity_poly.type
_entity_poly.pdbx_seq_one_letter_code
_entity_poly.pdbx_strand_id
1 'polypeptide(L)'
;MINDHRGREYLAALRGLRAGRSAPRTPPAWAPFRDGAACAVCSAPFVWESTCRSSAQEVCARHHCRACGRVVCGACSAHEVCLPDFGIVEPVRVCDACAWTL
;
A
#
# COMPACT_ATOMS: atom_id res chain seq x y z
N MET A 1 26.66 -6.96 10.22
CA MET A 1 25.95 -6.44 11.41
C MET A 1 24.61 -5.92 10.96
N ILE A 2 23.57 -6.66 11.30
CA ILE A 2 22.19 -6.40 10.88
C ILE A 2 21.67 -5.17 11.63
N ASN A 3 21.31 -4.12 10.88
CA ASN A 3 21.03 -2.77 11.41
C ASN A 3 19.58 -2.59 11.88
N ASP A 4 18.73 -3.59 11.64
CA ASP A 4 17.28 -3.57 11.84
C ASP A 4 16.82 -4.01 13.25
N HIS A 5 17.73 -4.50 14.10
CA HIS A 5 17.45 -4.91 15.48
C HIS A 5 18.10 -4.00 16.53
N ARG A 6 18.37 -2.74 16.18
CA ARG A 6 18.77 -1.72 17.16
C ARG A 6 17.57 -1.31 18.02
N GLY A 7 17.84 -0.80 19.22
CA GLY A 7 16.78 -0.47 20.20
C GLY A 7 15.67 0.46 19.68
N ARG A 8 16.00 1.40 18.77
CA ARG A 8 15.01 2.29 18.14
C ARG A 8 14.08 1.54 17.18
N GLU A 9 14.64 0.74 16.28
CA GLU A 9 13.87 -0.05 15.29
C GLU A 9 13.00 -1.10 15.99
N TYR A 10 13.55 -1.76 17.01
CA TYR A 10 12.79 -2.71 17.83
C TYR A 10 11.61 -2.04 18.56
N LEU A 11 11.83 -0.85 19.15
CA LEU A 11 10.77 -0.08 19.79
C LEU A 11 9.68 0.36 18.79
N ALA A 12 10.06 0.78 17.59
CA ALA A 12 9.13 1.12 16.52
C ALA A 12 8.27 -0.09 16.12
N ALA A 13 8.89 -1.26 15.94
CA ALA A 13 8.18 -2.52 15.67
C ALA A 13 7.20 -2.90 16.80
N LEU A 14 7.61 -2.80 18.06
CA LEU A 14 6.74 -3.05 19.22
C LEU A 14 5.55 -2.10 19.27
N ARG A 15 5.76 -0.81 18.94
CA ARG A 15 4.68 0.18 18.85
C ARG A 15 3.68 -0.19 17.75
N GLY A 16 4.17 -0.60 16.57
CA GLY A 16 3.33 -1.10 15.47
C GLY A 16 2.50 -2.33 15.86
N LEU A 17 3.11 -3.31 16.54
CA LEU A 17 2.39 -4.49 17.05
C LEU A 17 1.29 -4.12 18.04
N ARG A 18 1.56 -3.20 18.97
CA ARG A 18 0.56 -2.72 19.93
C ARG A 18 -0.58 -2.00 19.24
N ALA A 19 -0.28 -1.14 18.27
CA ALA A 19 -1.28 -0.41 17.48
C ALA A 19 -2.16 -1.38 16.68
N GLY A 20 -1.57 -2.36 15.97
CA GLY A 20 -2.31 -3.39 15.23
C GLY A 20 -3.23 -4.23 16.12
N ARG A 21 -2.80 -4.60 17.33
CA ARG A 21 -3.64 -5.34 18.29
C ARG A 21 -4.80 -4.51 18.85
N SER A 22 -4.64 -3.20 18.92
CA SER A 22 -5.63 -2.28 19.50
C SER A 22 -6.50 -1.63 18.42
N ALA A 23 -6.30 -1.99 17.15
CA ALA A 23 -6.96 -1.36 16.02
C ALA A 23 -8.47 -1.64 16.05
N PRO A 24 -9.33 -0.62 15.88
CA PRO A 24 -10.77 -0.82 15.86
C PRO A 24 -11.26 -1.57 14.60
N ARG A 25 -10.49 -1.56 13.52
CA ARG A 25 -10.85 -2.18 12.25
C ARG A 25 -9.75 -3.10 11.76
N THR A 26 -10.16 -4.18 11.09
CA THR A 26 -9.23 -5.04 10.37
C THR A 26 -8.84 -4.41 9.03
N PRO A 27 -7.57 -4.49 8.62
CA PRO A 27 -7.15 -4.07 7.29
C PRO A 27 -7.95 -4.80 6.20
N PRO A 28 -8.26 -4.14 5.07
CA PRO A 28 -8.96 -4.78 3.97
C PRO A 28 -8.10 -5.88 3.33
N ALA A 29 -8.76 -6.93 2.84
CA ALA A 29 -8.10 -7.94 2.03
C ALA A 29 -7.57 -7.31 0.74
N TRP A 30 -6.32 -7.62 0.39
CA TRP A 30 -5.74 -7.17 -0.87
C TRP A 30 -6.29 -7.97 -2.04
N ALA A 31 -6.80 -7.27 -3.05
CA ALA A 31 -7.24 -7.88 -4.29
C ALA A 31 -6.03 -8.54 -4.98
N PRO A 32 -6.14 -9.78 -5.46
CA PRO A 32 -5.02 -10.45 -6.11
C PRO A 32 -4.69 -9.75 -7.45
N PHE A 33 -3.41 -9.70 -7.82
CA PHE A 33 -2.98 -9.00 -9.04
C PHE A 33 -3.59 -9.53 -10.35
N ARG A 34 -4.09 -10.77 -10.36
CA ARG A 34 -4.81 -11.35 -11.50
C ARG A 34 -6.19 -10.74 -11.72
N ASP A 35 -6.81 -10.17 -10.68
CA ASP A 35 -8.23 -9.75 -10.71
C ASP A 35 -8.39 -8.28 -11.16
N GLY A 36 -7.50 -7.78 -12.01
CA GLY A 36 -7.59 -6.44 -12.58
C GLY A 36 -6.51 -6.22 -13.63
N ALA A 37 -6.93 -6.05 -14.89
CA ALA A 37 -6.04 -5.69 -16.00
C ALA A 37 -5.66 -4.19 -16.01
N ALA A 38 -6.34 -3.39 -15.20
CA ALA A 38 -6.23 -1.94 -15.17
C ALA A 38 -6.32 -1.38 -13.76
N CYS A 39 -5.86 -0.13 -13.60
CA CYS A 39 -5.91 0.60 -12.34
C CYS A 39 -7.35 0.81 -11.86
N ALA A 40 -7.63 0.50 -10.59
CA ALA A 40 -8.96 0.68 -10.00
C ALA A 40 -9.37 2.15 -9.74
N VAL A 41 -8.54 3.13 -10.12
CA VAL A 41 -8.82 4.57 -10.02
C VAL A 41 -8.99 5.16 -11.42
N CYS A 42 -7.94 5.11 -12.26
CA CYS A 42 -7.98 5.74 -13.59
C CYS A 42 -8.37 4.79 -14.73
N SER A 43 -8.53 3.49 -14.48
CA SER A 43 -8.80 2.45 -15.49
C SER A 43 -7.74 2.31 -16.59
N ALA A 44 -6.56 2.94 -16.43
CA ALA A 44 -5.44 2.76 -17.35
C ALA A 44 -4.75 1.40 -17.13
N PRO A 45 -4.20 0.76 -18.18
CA PRO A 45 -3.34 -0.42 -18.05
C PRO A 45 -2.10 -0.09 -17.21
N PHE A 46 -1.66 -0.97 -16.31
CA PHE A 46 -0.57 -0.64 -15.36
C PHE A 46 0.74 -0.20 -16.01
N VAL A 47 1.05 -0.68 -17.23
CA VAL A 47 2.28 -0.35 -17.95
C VAL A 47 2.17 0.93 -18.81
N TRP A 48 1.10 1.72 -18.70
CA TRP A 48 0.87 2.87 -19.59
C TRP A 48 1.97 3.95 -19.54
N GLU A 49 2.65 4.08 -18.40
CA GLU A 49 3.76 5.02 -18.19
C GLU A 49 5.13 4.42 -18.56
N SER A 50 5.19 3.11 -18.83
CA SER A 50 6.43 2.38 -19.10
C SER A 50 6.61 2.06 -20.58
N THR A 51 7.81 2.33 -21.11
CA THR A 51 8.20 1.87 -22.45
C THR A 51 8.49 0.36 -22.50
N CYS A 52 8.80 -0.25 -21.35
CA CYS A 52 8.99 -1.68 -21.21
C CYS A 52 7.65 -2.38 -20.98
N ARG A 53 7.36 -3.42 -21.78
CA ARG A 53 6.13 -4.24 -21.71
C ARG A 53 6.41 -5.66 -21.22
N SER A 54 7.52 -5.87 -20.50
CA SER A 54 7.82 -7.18 -19.92
C SER A 54 6.81 -7.52 -18.84
N SER A 55 6.56 -8.82 -18.64
CA SER A 55 5.71 -9.30 -17.54
C SER A 55 6.24 -8.85 -16.17
N ALA A 56 7.57 -8.81 -16.00
CA ALA A 56 8.20 -8.28 -14.80
C ALA A 56 7.81 -6.81 -14.54
N GLN A 57 7.83 -5.98 -15.57
CA GLN A 57 7.44 -4.58 -15.44
C GLN A 57 5.95 -4.41 -15.14
N GLU A 58 5.12 -5.27 -15.71
CA GLU A 58 3.68 -5.31 -15.41
C GLU A 58 3.40 -5.64 -13.93
N VAL A 59 4.23 -6.48 -13.30
CA VAL A 59 4.13 -6.75 -11.86
C VAL A 59 4.61 -5.56 -11.04
N CYS A 60 5.73 -4.94 -11.41
CA CYS A 60 6.28 -3.78 -10.70
C CYS A 60 5.36 -2.55 -10.73
N ALA A 61 4.59 -2.38 -11.80
CA ALA A 61 3.68 -1.25 -11.96
C ALA A 61 2.35 -1.39 -11.18
N ARG A 62 2.09 -2.55 -10.58
CA ARG A 62 0.90 -2.79 -9.75
C ARG A 62 1.21 -2.51 -8.28
N HIS A 63 0.34 -1.74 -7.64
CA HIS A 63 0.44 -1.44 -6.21
C HIS A 63 -0.90 -1.66 -5.51
N HIS A 64 -0.88 -2.13 -4.26
CA HIS A 64 -2.08 -2.18 -3.44
C HIS A 64 -2.25 -0.90 -2.61
N CYS A 65 -3.47 -0.37 -2.58
CA CYS A 65 -3.83 0.64 -1.59
C CYS A 65 -3.98 -0.01 -0.21
N ARG A 66 -3.25 0.47 0.80
CA ARG A 66 -3.34 -0.10 2.16
C ARG A 66 -4.68 0.17 2.85
N ALA A 67 -5.43 1.18 2.40
CA ALA A 67 -6.71 1.57 2.99
C ALA A 67 -7.93 0.84 2.40
N CYS A 68 -7.90 0.45 1.12
CA CYS A 68 -9.03 -0.25 0.48
C CYS A 68 -8.69 -1.60 -0.18
N GLY A 69 -7.41 -1.97 -0.27
CA GLY A 69 -6.96 -3.26 -0.82
C GLY A 69 -6.98 -3.38 -2.36
N ARG A 70 -7.44 -2.36 -3.09
CA ARG A 70 -7.50 -2.37 -4.56
C ARG A 70 -6.12 -2.21 -5.21
N VAL A 71 -5.98 -2.73 -6.44
CA VAL A 71 -4.77 -2.59 -7.25
C VAL A 71 -4.81 -1.28 -8.06
N VAL A 72 -3.77 -0.48 -7.93
CA VAL A 72 -3.64 0.87 -8.49
C VAL A 72 -2.25 1.09 -9.11
N CYS A 73 -2.13 2.00 -10.06
CA CYS A 73 -0.85 2.35 -10.68
C CYS A 73 -0.04 3.31 -9.80
N GLY A 74 1.22 3.54 -10.15
CA GLY A 74 2.11 4.46 -9.44
C GLY A 74 1.54 5.87 -9.36
N ALA A 75 1.06 6.40 -10.49
CA ALA A 75 0.48 7.74 -10.60
C ALA A 75 -0.74 7.95 -9.69
N CYS A 76 -1.63 6.97 -9.55
CA CYS A 76 -2.84 7.06 -8.71
C CYS A 76 -2.62 6.66 -7.24
N SER A 77 -1.37 6.52 -6.82
CA SER A 77 -1.02 6.14 -5.45
C SER A 77 0.24 6.84 -4.95
N ALA A 78 0.41 8.11 -5.34
CA ALA A 78 1.58 8.90 -4.98
C ALA A 78 1.61 9.33 -3.50
N HIS A 79 0.49 9.18 -2.78
CA HIS A 79 0.34 9.62 -1.40
C HIS A 79 0.61 8.50 -0.40
N GLU A 80 1.22 8.86 0.73
CA GLU A 80 1.38 8.01 1.90
C GLU A 80 0.66 8.64 3.09
N VAL A 81 -0.16 7.85 3.79
CA VAL A 81 -1.01 8.31 4.88
C VAL A 81 -0.96 7.28 6.02
N CYS A 82 -0.97 7.73 7.26
CA CYS A 82 -1.11 6.86 8.43
C CYS A 82 -2.55 6.33 8.52
N LEU A 83 -2.73 5.05 8.84
CA LEU A 83 -4.05 4.43 8.95
C LEU A 83 -4.29 3.95 10.40
N PRO A 84 -4.55 4.86 11.35
CA PRO A 84 -4.69 4.51 12.78
C PRO A 84 -5.87 3.58 13.05
N ASP A 85 -6.94 3.67 12.26
CA ASP A 85 -8.09 2.76 12.35
C ASP A 85 -7.73 1.29 12.06
N PHE A 86 -6.70 1.05 11.27
CA PHE A 86 -6.14 -0.27 10.98
C PHE A 86 -4.91 -0.59 11.83
N GLY A 87 -4.56 0.28 12.79
CA GLY A 87 -3.38 0.14 13.65
C GLY A 87 -2.06 0.36 12.92
N ILE A 88 -2.09 1.00 11.75
CA ILE A 88 -0.90 1.31 10.96
C ILE A 88 -0.54 2.77 11.24
N VAL A 89 0.38 2.97 12.18
CA VAL A 89 0.78 4.31 12.64
C VAL A 89 1.81 4.98 11.75
N GLU A 90 2.54 4.20 10.95
CA GLU A 90 3.49 4.71 9.97
C GLU A 90 2.79 5.06 8.65
N PRO A 91 3.28 6.07 7.91
CA PRO A 91 2.71 6.44 6.63
C PRO A 91 2.87 5.28 5.63
N VAL A 92 1.78 4.91 4.98
CA VAL A 92 1.76 3.84 3.98
C VAL A 92 1.04 4.28 2.71
N ARG A 93 1.44 3.71 1.57
CA ARG A 93 0.85 3.99 0.27
C ARG A 93 -0.67 3.82 0.24
N VAL A 94 -1.37 4.88 -0.15
CA VAL A 94 -2.82 4.86 -0.40
C VAL A 94 -3.12 5.35 -1.82
N CYS A 95 -4.25 4.93 -2.37
CA CYS A 95 -4.70 5.49 -3.64
C CYS A 95 -5.29 6.89 -3.41
N ASP A 96 -5.28 7.73 -4.43
CA ASP A 96 -5.71 9.14 -4.29
C ASP A 96 -7.15 9.24 -3.76
N ALA A 97 -8.04 8.36 -4.23
CA ALA A 97 -9.42 8.28 -3.74
C ALA A 97 -9.52 8.06 -2.21
N CYS A 98 -8.62 7.24 -1.65
CA CYS A 98 -8.55 7.05 -0.20
C CYS A 98 -7.85 8.23 0.48
N ALA A 99 -6.79 8.77 -0.11
CA ALA A 99 -6.03 9.88 0.46
C ALA A 99 -6.89 11.13 0.67
N TRP A 100 -7.88 11.40 -0.20
CA TRP A 100 -8.79 12.54 -0.06
C TRP A 100 -10.00 12.30 0.85
N THR A 101 -10.29 11.05 1.22
CA THR A 101 -11.46 10.70 2.04
C THR A 101 -11.09 10.45 3.51
N LEU A 102 -9.82 10.17 3.79
CA LEU A 102 -9.30 9.83 5.13
C LEU A 102 -8.92 11.05 5.95
#